data_AF-A0A917M4L5-F1
#
_entry.id   AF-A0A917M4L5-F1
#
_cell.length_a   1.000
_cell.length_b   1.000
_cell.length_c   1.000
_cell.angle_alpha   90.00
_cell.angle_beta   90.00
_cell.angle_gamma   90.00
#
_symmetry.space_group_name_H-M   'P 1'
#
loop_
_entity.id
_entity.type
_entity.pdbx_description
1 polymer ?
#
loop_
_entity_poly.entity_id
_entity_poly.type
_entity_poly.pdbx_seq_one_letter_code
_entity_poly.pdbx_strand_id
1 'polypeptide(L)' 'MISVVEFFKNLPKKKCHQCGQDMNEKADCYGNLCDECDHPAR' A
#
# COMPACT_ATOMS: atom_id res chain seq x y z
N MET A 1 -2.20 -12.25 -24.03
CA MET A 1 -2.59 -12.83 -22.74
C MET A 1 -1.45 -12.51 -21.78
N ILE A 2 -1.68 -11.70 -20.74
CA ILE A 2 -0.64 -11.35 -19.77
C ILE A 2 -0.29 -12.59 -18.94
N SER A 3 0.99 -12.86 -18.74
CA SER A 3 1.41 -13.96 -17.88
C SER A 3 1.07 -13.63 -16.42
N VAL A 4 0.82 -14.67 -15.62
CA VAL A 4 0.55 -14.50 -14.18
C VAL A 4 1.70 -13.76 -13.48
N VAL A 5 2.95 -14.04 -13.89
CA VAL A 5 4.15 -13.35 -13.38
C VAL A 5 4.15 -11.87 -13.73
N GLU A 6 3.74 -11.53 -14.95
CA GLU A 6 3.66 -10.15 -15.42
C GLU A 6 2.53 -9.37 -14.74
N PHE A 7 1.43 -10.04 -14.39
CA PHE A 7 0.37 -9.45 -13.56
C PHE A 7 0.90 -9.03 -12.18
N PHE A 8 1.61 -9.93 -11.48
CA PHE A 8 2.15 -9.62 -10.16
C PHE A 8 3.22 -8.53 -10.18
N LYS A 9 4.06 -8.46 -11.23
CA LYS A 9 5.05 -7.38 -11.40
C LYS A 9 4.42 -6.00 -11.65
N ASN A 10 3.21 -5.98 -12.23
CA ASN A 10 2.49 -4.75 -12.55
C ASN A 10 1.38 -4.45 -11.53
N LEU A 11 1.37 -5.11 -10.36
CA LEU A 11 0.44 -4.79 -9.30
C LEU A 11 0.65 -3.34 -8.86
N PRO A 12 -0.43 -2.53 -8.78
CA PRO A 12 -0.32 -1.17 -8.28
C PRO A 12 0.15 -1.19 -6.83
N LYS A 13 1.01 -0.22 -6.49
CA LYS A 13 1.40 0.00 -5.10
C LYS A 13 0.18 0.30 -4.25
N LYS A 14 0.20 -0.19 -3.00
CA LYS A 14 -0.84 0.11 -2.02
C LYS A 14 -0.85 1.62 -1.74
N LYS A 15 -2.04 2.24 -1.75
CA LYS A 15 -2.22 3.66 -1.48
C LYS A 15 -2.90 3.87 -0.13
N CYS A 16 -2.47 4.91 0.59
CA CYS A 16 -3.12 5.30 1.85
C CYS A 16 -4.52 5.84 1.55
N HIS A 17 -5.52 5.39 2.31
CA HIS A 17 -6.91 5.83 2.13
C HIS A 17 -7.10 7.33 2.45
N GLN A 18 -6.29 7.89 3.35
CA GLN A 18 -6.45 9.28 3.80
C GLN A 18 -5.66 10.28 2.95
N CYS A 19 -4.38 10.00 2.64
CA CYS A 19 -3.52 10.95 1.92
C CYS A 19 -3.25 10.57 0.46
N GLY A 20 -3.67 9.38 0.01
CA GLY A 20 -3.47 8.89 -1.35
C GLY A 20 -2.01 8.59 -1.74
N GLN A 21 -1.07 8.72 -0.80
CA GLN A 21 0.35 8.44 -1.05
C GLN A 21 0.62 6.94 -1.14
N ASP A 22 1.71 6.58 -1.80
CA ASP A 22 2.22 5.21 -1.81
C ASP A 22 2.58 4.78 -0.39
N MET A 23 1.97 3.68 0.06
CA MET A 23 2.32 3.06 1.33
C MET A 23 3.59 2.25 1.15
N ASN A 24 4.57 2.49 2.03
CA ASN A 24 5.69 1.57 2.18
C ASN A 24 5.17 0.22 2.68
N GLU A 25 5.87 -0.84 2.31
CA GLU A 25 5.52 -2.20 2.72
C GLU A 25 5.50 -2.27 4.26
N LYS A 26 4.34 -2.63 4.80
CA LYS A 26 4.15 -2.87 6.24
C LYS A 26 4.11 -4.37 6.46
N ALA A 27 4.75 -4.86 7.53
CA ALA A 27 4.64 -6.27 7.93
C ALA A 27 3.17 -6.65 8.21
N ASP A 28 2.41 -5.72 8.78
CA ASP A 28 0.98 -5.83 9.00
C ASP A 28 0.18 -5.28 7.81
N CYS A 29 -0.13 -6.16 6.85
CA CYS A 29 -0.86 -5.81 5.63
C CYS A 29 -2.33 -5.41 5.84
N TYR A 30 -2.86 -5.49 7.07
CA TYR A 30 -4.26 -5.20 7.40
C TYR A 30 -4.60 -3.70 7.47
N GLY A 31 -3.62 -2.82 7.70
CA GLY A 31 -3.85 -1.38 7.81
C GLY A 31 -4.05 -0.71 6.44
N ASN A 32 -5.01 0.21 6.32
CA ASN A 32 -5.27 1.01 5.11
C ASN A 32 -4.72 2.45 5.18
N LEU A 33 -4.04 2.79 6.28
CA LEU A 33 -3.40 4.08 6.53
C LEU A 33 -1.87 3.96 6.53
N CYS A 34 -1.17 4.94 5.95
CA CYS A 34 0.29 5.01 6.05
C CYS A 34 0.73 5.35 7.49
N ASP A 35 2.00 5.09 7.82
CA ASP A 35 2.55 5.34 9.17
C ASP A 35 2.42 6.81 9.59
N GLU A 36 2.43 7.74 8.64
CA GLU A 36 2.23 9.15 8.92
C GLU A 36 0.78 9.50 9.29
N CYS A 37 -0.21 8.79 8.73
CA CYS A 37 -1.62 8.99 9.01
C CYS A 37 -2.10 8.20 10.23
N ASP A 38 -1.50 7.04 10.49
CA ASP A 38 -1.82 6.14 11.60
C ASP A 38 -1.05 6.47 12.88
N HIS A 39 -0.20 7.52 12.87
CA HIS A 39 0.63 7.87 14.01
C HIS A 39 -0.22 8.37 15.19
N PRO A 40 -0.13 7.75 16.39
CA PRO A 40 -1.01 8.04 17.53
C PRO A 40 -0.76 9.41 18.21
N ALA A 41 0.14 10.22 17.67
CA ALA A 41 0.47 11.55 18.17
C ALA A 41 0.00 12.69 17.23
N ARG A 42 -0.84 12.37 16.24
CA ARG A 42 -1.56 13.35 15.40
C ARG A 42 -3.02 13.46 15.81
#